data_AF-A3HX42-F1
#
_entry.id   AF-A3HX42-F1
#
_cell.length_a   1.000
_cell.length_b   1.000
_cell.length_c   1.000
_cell.angle_alpha   90.00
_cell.angle_beta   90.00
_cell.angle_gamma   90.00
#
_symmetry.space_group_name_H-M   'P 1'
#
loop_
_entity.id
_entity.type
_entity.pdbx_description
1 polymer ?
#
loop_
_entity_poly.entity_id
_entity_poly.type
_entity_poly.pdbx_seq_one_letter_code
_entity_poly.pdbx_strand_id
1 'polypeptide(L)'
;MACNFYILYSSVLDKFYLGHTCEPLEERLRKHLANHSGFTGNCKDWKIVYSEEFLDKSAAYQRERAVKAWKSKKKIIELIQNKT
;
A
#
# COMPACT_ATOMS: atom_id res chain seq x y z
N MET A 1 -8.79 -5.61 16.37
CA MET A 1 -9.06 -4.52 15.43
C MET A 1 -8.35 -4.91 14.15
N ALA A 2 -9.09 -5.13 13.06
CA ALA A 2 -8.50 -5.59 11.81
C ALA A 2 -7.59 -4.50 11.22
N CYS A 3 -6.44 -4.91 10.70
CA CYS A 3 -5.47 -4.02 10.07
C CYS A 3 -5.13 -4.56 8.69
N ASN A 4 -4.98 -3.66 7.73
CA ASN A 4 -4.72 -4.00 6.33
C ASN A 4 -3.28 -3.64 5.96
N PHE A 5 -2.59 -4.56 5.30
CA PHE A 5 -1.45 -4.24 4.44
C PHE A 5 -2.00 -3.86 3.06
N TYR A 6 -1.48 -2.81 2.45
CA TYR A 6 -1.92 -2.36 1.13
C TYR A 6 -0.75 -1.90 0.27
N ILE A 7 -0.97 -1.96 -1.04
CA ILE A 7 -0.06 -1.46 -2.06
C ILE A 7 -0.82 -0.43 -2.90
N LEU A 8 -0.26 0.77 -2.97
CA LEU A 8 -0.69 1.79 -3.91
C LEU A 8 0.27 1.82 -5.10
N TYR A 9 -0.27 2.12 -6.27
CA TYR A 9 0.51 2.37 -7.47
C TYR A 9 0.19 3.76 -8.03
N SER A 10 1.24 4.48 -8.40
CA SER A 10 1.14 5.71 -9.21
C SER A 10 1.63 5.39 -10.61
N SER A 11 0.74 5.59 -11.58
CA SER A 11 1.05 5.44 -13.01
C SER A 11 1.95 6.55 -13.53
N VAL A 12 1.84 7.77 -12.97
CA VAL A 12 2.65 8.92 -13.34
C VAL A 12 4.09 8.76 -12.86
N LEU A 13 4.28 8.24 -11.65
CA LEU A 13 5.62 8.05 -11.07
C LEU A 13 6.21 6.67 -11.38
N ASP A 14 5.41 5.72 -11.89
CA ASP A 14 5.75 4.30 -12.03
C ASP A 14 6.31 3.71 -10.71
N LYS A 15 5.67 4.08 -9.59
CA LYS A 15 6.13 3.74 -8.24
C LYS A 15 5.06 3.04 -7.44
N PHE A 16 5.52 2.12 -6.60
CA PHE A 16 4.72 1.45 -5.60
C PHE A 16 4.93 2.08 -4.22
N TYR A 17 3.83 2.33 -3.51
CA TYR A 17 3.84 2.66 -2.09
C TYR A 17 3.30 1.46 -1.31
N LEU A 18 4.04 1.02 -0.31
CA LEU A 18 3.70 -0.12 0.53
C LEU A 18 3.50 0.38 1.96
N GLY A 19 2.34 0.09 2.53
CA GLY A 19 2.01 0.51 3.88
C GLY A 19 1.00 -0.40 4.55
N HIS A 20 0.79 -0.17 5.85
CA HIS A 20 -0.31 -0.75 6.60
C HIS A 20 -1.17 0.33 7.26
N THR A 21 -2.39 -0.04 7.63
CA THR A 21 -3.36 0.81 8.32
C THR A 21 -4.33 -0.04 9.13
N CYS A 22 -4.77 0.43 10.29
CA CYS A 22 -5.92 -0.14 11.01
C CYS A 22 -7.18 0.72 10.84
N GLU A 23 -7.06 1.81 10.10
CA GLU A 23 -8.18 2.61 9.62
C GLU A 23 -8.72 2.04 8.30
N PRO A 24 -9.97 2.33 7.92
CA PRO A 24 -10.51 1.96 6.62
C PRO A 24 -9.58 2.38 5.47
N LEU A 25 -9.39 1.47 4.50
CA LEU A 25 -8.47 1.70 3.37
C LEU A 25 -8.87 2.91 2.53
N GLU A 26 -10.16 3.16 2.36
CA GLU A 26 -10.67 4.32 1.64
C GLU A 26 -10.27 5.64 2.31
N GLU A 27 -10.38 5.71 3.64
CA GLU A 27 -9.98 6.88 4.40
C GLU A 27 -8.45 7.08 4.35
N ARG A 28 -7.70 5.98 4.38
CA ARG A 28 -6.24 6.02 4.18
C ARG A 28 -5.87 6.53 2.79
N LEU A 29 -6.54 6.06 1.74
CA LEU A 29 -6.34 6.53 0.37
C LEU A 29 -6.69 8.01 0.25
N ARG A 30 -7.82 8.44 0.83
CA ARG A 30 -8.23 9.85 0.87
C ARG A 30 -7.16 10.74 1.50
N LYS A 31 -6.52 10.30 2.58
CA LYS A 31 -5.40 11.02 3.21
C LYS A 31 -4.17 11.11 2.31
N HIS A 32 -3.86 10.08 1.53
CA HIS A 32 -2.76 10.10 0.55
C HIS A 32 -3.05 11.00 -0.66
N LEU A 33 -4.32 11.11 -1.05
CA LEU A 33 -4.78 11.98 -2.15
C LEU A 33 -5.00 13.43 -1.71
N ALA A 34 -5.23 13.67 -0.42
CA ALA A 34 -5.35 14.99 0.15
C ALA A 34 -3.99 15.71 0.06
N ASN A 35 -4.00 16.94 -0.46
CA ASN A 35 -2.80 17.77 -0.53
C ASN A 35 -2.16 17.91 0.86
N HIS A 36 -0.97 17.37 1.02
CA HIS A 36 -0.11 17.60 2.17
C HIS A 36 1.34 17.78 1.70
N SER A 37 2.15 18.49 2.47
CA SER A 37 3.55 18.83 2.13
C SER A 37 4.53 17.64 2.13
N GLY A 38 4.04 16.40 2.06
CA GLY A 38 4.84 15.17 2.11
C GLY A 38 5.03 14.52 0.73
N PHE A 39 5.90 13.50 0.67
CA PHE A 39 6.32 12.79 -0.55
C PHE A 39 5.18 12.34 -1.48
N THR A 40 4.01 12.03 -0.92
CA THR A 40 2.82 11.57 -1.65
C THR A 40 1.87 12.69 -2.10
N GLY A 41 1.95 13.90 -1.53
CA GLY A 41 0.98 14.97 -1.80
C GLY A 41 1.12 15.65 -3.16
N ASN A 42 2.29 15.53 -3.81
CA ASN A 42 2.49 16.02 -5.18
C ASN A 42 1.90 15.10 -6.25
N CYS A 43 1.49 13.88 -5.88
CA CYS A 43 1.00 12.89 -6.82
C CYS A 43 -0.38 12.40 -6.39
N LYS A 44 -1.41 12.68 -7.21
CA LYS A 44 -2.82 12.42 -6.87
C LYS A 44 -3.40 11.23 -7.64
N ASP A 45 -2.56 10.42 -8.28
CA ASP A 45 -2.99 9.27 -9.07
C ASP A 45 -2.79 7.94 -8.35
N TRP A 46 -2.52 7.97 -7.03
CA TRP A 46 -2.42 6.77 -6.21
C TRP A 46 -3.71 5.95 -6.32
N LYS A 47 -3.58 4.68 -6.70
CA LYS A 47 -4.67 3.71 -6.72
C LYS A 47 -4.30 2.51 -5.87
N ILE A 48 -5.26 2.00 -5.10
CA ILE A 48 -5.10 0.71 -4.41
C ILE A 48 -5.09 -0.37 -5.49
N VAL A 49 -3.97 -1.07 -5.61
CA VAL A 49 -3.82 -2.23 -6.52
C VAL A 49 -3.85 -3.55 -5.77
N TYR A 50 -3.75 -3.52 -4.43
CA TYR A 50 -3.71 -4.71 -3.59
C TYR A 50 -3.97 -4.37 -2.13
N SER A 51 -4.65 -5.27 -1.41
CA SER A 51 -4.79 -5.21 0.04
C SER A 51 -4.95 -6.61 0.66
N GLU A 52 -4.34 -6.85 1.82
CA GLU A 52 -4.48 -8.05 2.66
C GLU A 52 -4.95 -7.63 4.06
N GLU A 53 -6.03 -8.24 4.55
CA GLU A 53 -6.52 -8.02 5.91
C GLU A 53 -5.81 -8.96 6.90
N PHE A 54 -5.50 -8.44 8.09
CA PHE A 54 -4.88 -9.14 9.20
C PHE A 54 -5.63 -8.84 10.50
N LEU A 55 -5.57 -9.80 11.44
CA LEU A 55 -6.24 -9.71 12.74
C LEU A 55 -5.67 -8.61 13.65
N ASP A 56 -4.40 -8.27 13.46
CA ASP A 56 -3.69 -7.28 14.28
C ASP A 56 -2.65 -6.47 13.48
N LYS A 57 -2.22 -5.37 14.09
CA LYS A 57 -1.25 -4.44 13.50
C LYS A 57 0.13 -5.06 13.30
N SER A 58 0.56 -5.95 14.19
CA SER A 58 1.87 -6.59 14.13
C SER A 58 1.96 -7.47 12.88
N ALA A 59 0.94 -8.28 12.61
CA ALA A 59 0.84 -9.13 11.43
C ALA A 59 0.87 -8.30 10.12
N ALA A 60 0.05 -7.23 10.04
CA ALA A 60 0.07 -6.34 8.88
C ALA A 60 1.44 -5.66 8.68
N TYR A 61 2.10 -5.24 9.76
CA TYR A 61 3.42 -4.63 9.71
C TYR A 61 4.52 -5.63 9.31
N GLN A 62 4.48 -6.86 9.81
CA GLN A 62 5.39 -7.93 9.41
C GLN A 62 5.26 -8.22 7.91
N ARG A 63 4.02 -8.27 7.41
CA ARG A 63 3.77 -8.43 5.97
C ARG A 63 4.37 -7.29 5.15
N GLU A 64 4.14 -6.04 5.56
CA GLU A 64 4.73 -4.87 4.90
C GLU A 64 6.27 -4.97 4.82
N ARG A 65 6.92 -5.31 5.94
CA ARG A 65 8.38 -5.48 5.99
C ARG A 65 8.86 -6.61 5.08
N ALA A 66 8.16 -7.75 5.06
CA ALA A 66 8.50 -8.88 4.22
C ALA A 66 8.47 -8.51 2.74
N VAL A 67 7.41 -7.81 2.28
CA VAL A 67 7.30 -7.37 0.89
C VAL A 67 8.34 -6.29 0.56
N LYS A 68 8.58 -5.32 1.46
CA LYS A 68 9.63 -4.31 1.28
C LYS A 68 11.03 -4.92 1.18
N ALA A 69 11.30 -5.99 1.91
CA ALA A 69 12.58 -6.69 1.90
C ALA A 69 12.89 -7.37 0.56
N TRP A 70 11.88 -7.67 -0.26
CA TRP A 70 12.10 -8.25 -1.59
C TRP A 70 12.93 -7.35 -2.50
N LYS A 71 12.84 -6.02 -2.31
CA LYS A 71 13.51 -5.01 -3.15
C LYS A 71 13.37 -5.30 -4.66
N SER A 72 12.23 -5.89 -5.05
CA SER A 72 12.00 -6.41 -6.39
C SER A 72 10.62 -6.02 -6.88
N LYS A 73 10.59 -5.17 -7.91
CA LYS A 73 9.36 -4.75 -8.60
C LYS A 73 8.61 -5.95 -9.18
N LYS A 74 9.34 -6.92 -9.75
CA LYS A 74 8.76 -8.14 -10.34
C LYS A 74 7.97 -8.95 -9.31
N LYS A 75 8.53 -9.20 -8.12
CA LYS A 75 7.83 -9.93 -7.05
C LYS A 75 6.58 -9.19 -6.55
N ILE A 76 6.61 -7.86 -6.52
CA ILE A 76 5.44 -7.05 -6.17
C ILE A 76 4.34 -7.22 -7.22
N ILE A 77 4.69 -7.18 -8.51
CA ILE A 77 3.74 -7.39 -9.61
C ILE A 77 3.16 -8.81 -9.57
N GLU A 78 3.99 -9.83 -9.36
CA GLU A 78 3.54 -11.22 -9.19
C GLU A 78 2.56 -11.35 -8.01
N LEU A 79 2.86 -10.71 -6.88
CA LEU A 79 1.95 -10.71 -5.73
C LEU A 79 0.59 -10.09 -6.07
N ILE A 80 0.58 -8.99 -6.84
CA ILE A 80 -0.65 -8.32 -7.27
C ILE A 80 -1.46 -9.22 -8.22
N GLN A 81 -0.79 -9.87 -9.17
CA GLN A 81 -1.43 -10.73 -10.18
C GLN A 81 -1.94 -12.06 -9.60
N ASN A 82 -1.25 -12.64 -8.62
CA ASN A 82 -1.58 -13.93 -8.03
C ASN A 82 -2.76 -13.89 -7.04
N LYS A 83 -3.32 -12.71 -6.75
CA LYS A 83 -4.48 -12.56 -5.88
C LYS A 83 -5.81 -12.54 -6.63
N THR A 84 -5.79 -13.02 -7.87
CA THR A 84 -7.01 -13.20 -8.68
C THR A 84 -7.73 -14.47 -8.28
#